data_AF-A0A9D4U9G0-F1
#
_entry.id   AF-A0A9D4U9G0-F1
#
_cell.length_a   1.000
_cell.length_b   1.000
_cell.length_c   1.000
_cell.angle_alpha   90.00
_cell.angle_beta   90.00
_cell.angle_gamma   90.00
#
_symmetry.space_group_name_H-M   'P 1'
#
loop_
_entity.id
_entity.type
_entity.pdbx_description
1 polymer ?
#
loop_
_entity_poly.entity_id
_entity_poly.type
_entity_poly.pdbx_seq_one_letter_code
_entity_poly.pdbx_strand_id
1 'polypeptide(L)'
;MACWVHECVVSLMIICDKKPVFKLKPEMSFDELYAEGRKNVRFGFTFGGSWTDKLFVGIEYTFEVMEKMGLVPFRRWGLKEAERWVPKRQEDSEEFLGYYPPMFYAMVCIKIWGYDVTHPVLHRALSGLVMFSIERKEHCVVQSIVSPVWDTALLVRALVESGLLPDHPAFCKAGEWLLEKQITKHIDWSYKSKAGYLPPGRWAFQFFKLNKEEFKNGAIACVVDWINTMQSNIGRQPMT
;
A
#
# COMPACT_ATOMS: atom_id res chain seq x y z
N MET A 1 -11.89 6.95 -4.11
CA MET A 1 -10.47 6.58 -4.33
C MET A 1 -10.17 5.28 -3.60
N ALA A 2 -9.45 4.36 -4.23
CA ALA A 2 -9.03 3.11 -3.59
C ALA A 2 -8.03 3.40 -2.44
N CYS A 3 -7.95 2.52 -1.43
CA CYS A 3 -7.13 2.73 -0.24
C CYS A 3 -5.63 2.90 -0.55
N TRP A 4 -5.10 2.03 -1.41
CA TRP A 4 -3.69 2.07 -1.83
C TRP A 4 -3.34 3.35 -2.59
N VAL A 5 -4.27 3.88 -3.40
CA VAL A 5 -4.09 5.16 -4.09
C VAL A 5 -4.08 6.31 -3.07
N HIS A 6 -4.96 6.28 -2.08
CA HIS A 6 -5.02 7.30 -1.03
C HIS A 6 -3.70 7.42 -0.27
N GLU A 7 -3.11 6.29 0.12
CA GLU A 7 -1.82 6.26 0.83
C GLU A 7 -0.67 6.86 0.01
N CYS A 8 -0.65 6.58 -1.29
CA CYS A 8 0.34 7.18 -2.19
C CYS A 8 0.10 8.68 -2.36
N VAL A 9 -1.15 9.08 -2.64
CA VAL A 9 -1.52 10.46 -2.97
C VAL A 9 -1.23 11.40 -1.80
N VAL A 10 -1.52 11.03 -0.55
CA VAL A 10 -1.23 11.91 0.60
C VAL A 10 0.25 12.21 0.73
N SER A 11 1.11 11.20 0.58
CA SER A 11 2.56 11.39 0.64
C SER A 11 3.07 12.19 -0.58
N LEU A 12 2.57 11.86 -1.77
CA LEU A 12 2.93 12.57 -3.01
C LEU A 12 2.52 14.04 -2.99
N MET A 13 1.38 14.40 -2.39
CA MET A 13 1.00 15.81 -2.24
C MET A 13 2.06 16.61 -1.48
N ILE A 14 2.65 16.04 -0.44
CA ILE A 14 3.73 16.68 0.33
C ILE A 14 5.00 16.79 -0.51
N ILE A 15 5.37 15.71 -1.22
CA ILE A 15 6.57 15.69 -2.07
C ILE A 15 6.44 16.70 -3.22
N CYS A 16 5.29 16.74 -3.90
CA CYS A 16 5.00 17.67 -4.99
C CYS A 16 4.89 19.13 -4.50
N ASP A 17 4.48 19.37 -3.26
CA ASP A 17 4.51 20.71 -2.64
C ASP A 17 5.94 21.18 -2.37
N LYS A 18 6.76 20.31 -1.77
CA LYS A 18 8.12 20.64 -1.33
C LYS A 18 9.14 20.63 -2.46
N LYS A 19 8.88 19.87 -3.54
CA LYS A 19 9.74 19.71 -4.73
C LYS A 19 11.21 19.49 -4.36
N PRO A 20 11.53 18.51 -3.48
CA PRO A 20 12.90 18.30 -3.01
C PRO A 20 13.81 17.88 -4.15
N VAL A 21 15.01 18.45 -4.21
CA VAL A 21 16.03 18.09 -5.19
C VAL A 21 17.20 17.42 -4.47
N PHE A 22 17.35 16.12 -4.68
CA PHE A 22 18.49 15.34 -4.20
C PHE A 22 19.58 15.33 -5.26
N LYS A 23 20.70 16.03 -5.00
CA LYS A 23 21.82 16.10 -5.94
C LYS A 23 22.50 14.73 -6.03
N LEU A 24 22.64 14.25 -7.27
CA LEU A 24 23.38 13.03 -7.58
C LEU A 24 24.87 13.34 -7.70
N LYS A 25 25.68 12.28 -7.65
CA LYS A 25 27.11 12.41 -7.93
C LYS A 25 27.32 12.72 -9.42
N PRO A 26 28.37 13.48 -9.80
CA PRO A 26 28.60 13.88 -11.20
C PRO A 26 28.74 12.71 -12.18
N GLU A 27 29.15 11.54 -11.71
CA GLU A 27 29.32 10.33 -12.53
C GLU A 27 27.99 9.67 -12.89
N MET A 28 26.90 10.02 -12.19
CA MET A 28 25.55 9.53 -12.44
C MET A 28 24.75 10.64 -13.14
N SER A 29 24.85 10.68 -14.47
CA SER A 29 23.92 11.43 -15.33
C SER A 29 22.83 10.49 -15.85
N PHE A 30 21.71 11.07 -16.26
CA PHE A 30 20.60 10.38 -16.94
C PHE A 30 20.31 11.03 -18.30
N ASP A 31 21.33 11.64 -18.91
CA ASP A 31 21.17 12.34 -20.19
C ASP A 31 20.79 11.37 -21.32
N GLU A 32 21.14 10.09 -21.19
CA GLU A 32 20.79 8.99 -22.09
C GLU A 32 19.29 8.66 -22.10
N LEU A 33 18.53 9.05 -21.07
CA LEU A 33 17.07 8.87 -21.05
C LEU A 33 16.34 9.85 -21.97
N TYR A 34 17.04 10.90 -22.45
CA TYR A 34 16.47 11.90 -23.33
C TYR A 34 16.86 11.61 -24.78
N ALA A 35 15.98 10.96 -25.53
CA ALA A 35 16.21 10.62 -26.95
C ALA A 35 16.60 11.84 -27.81
N GLU A 36 16.00 13.00 -27.52
CA GLU A 36 16.28 14.26 -28.22
C GLU A 36 17.29 15.15 -27.49
N GLY A 37 17.86 14.68 -26.38
CA GLY A 37 18.72 15.44 -25.48
C GLY A 37 17.94 16.31 -24.48
N ARG A 38 18.47 16.44 -23.26
CA ARG A 38 17.80 17.08 -22.11
C ARG A 38 17.29 18.51 -22.37
N LYS A 39 17.96 19.27 -23.24
CA LYS A 39 17.59 20.66 -23.56
C LYS A 39 16.35 20.78 -24.46
N ASN A 40 16.04 19.73 -25.22
CA ASN A 40 14.94 19.74 -26.20
C ASN A 40 13.63 19.20 -25.62
N VAL A 41 13.64 18.78 -24.35
CA VAL A 41 12.49 18.19 -23.67
C VAL A 41 11.38 19.22 -23.52
N ARG A 42 10.21 18.86 -24.02
CA ARG A 42 8.99 19.65 -23.86
C ARG A 42 8.22 19.15 -22.64
N PHE A 43 8.38 19.84 -21.52
CA PHE A 43 7.54 19.65 -20.34
C PHE A 43 6.25 20.43 -20.56
N GLY A 44 5.25 19.81 -21.17
CA GLY A 44 3.96 20.44 -21.45
C GLY A 44 2.85 19.43 -21.65
N PHE A 45 1.62 19.85 -21.37
CA PHE A 45 0.46 18.99 -21.54
C PHE A 45 0.23 18.67 -23.02
N THR A 46 0.12 17.39 -23.34
CA THR A 46 -0.34 16.95 -24.65
C THR A 46 -1.86 16.86 -24.62
N PHE A 47 -2.53 17.65 -25.44
CA PHE A 47 -3.98 17.54 -25.60
C PHE A 47 -4.30 16.26 -26.38
N GLY A 48 -4.98 15.32 -25.74
CA GLY A 48 -5.59 14.18 -26.41
C GLY A 48 -6.72 14.61 -27.34
N GLY A 49 -7.20 13.66 -28.15
CA GLY A 49 -8.30 13.91 -29.09
C GLY A 49 -9.68 14.03 -28.44
N SER A 50 -9.87 13.49 -27.23
CA SER A 50 -11.19 13.44 -26.59
C SER A 50 -11.57 14.74 -25.86
N TRP A 51 -12.87 14.97 -25.67
CA TRP A 51 -13.35 16.16 -24.93
C TRP A 51 -13.01 16.09 -23.44
N THR A 52 -13.02 14.89 -22.85
CA THR A 52 -12.60 14.68 -21.46
C THR A 52 -11.13 15.01 -21.25
N ASP A 53 -10.26 14.66 -22.20
CA ASP A 53 -8.83 15.01 -22.11
C ASP A 53 -8.65 16.54 -22.08
N LYS A 54 -9.36 17.25 -22.96
CA LYS A 54 -9.32 18.72 -23.00
C LYS A 54 -9.81 19.34 -21.70
N LEU A 55 -10.85 18.76 -21.08
CA LEU A 55 -11.35 19.21 -19.79
C LEU A 55 -10.31 19.01 -18.68
N PHE A 56 -9.75 17.81 -18.55
CA PHE A 56 -8.76 17.49 -17.51
C PHE A 56 -7.48 18.33 -17.67
N VAL A 57 -6.97 18.47 -18.90
CA VAL A 57 -5.81 19.32 -19.19
C VAL A 57 -6.11 20.79 -18.89
N GLY A 58 -7.32 21.27 -19.21
CA GLY A 58 -7.73 22.64 -18.90
C GLY A 58 -7.79 22.92 -17.39
N ILE A 59 -8.29 21.95 -16.61
CA ILE A 59 -8.32 22.04 -15.14
C ILE A 59 -6.89 22.06 -14.59
N GLU A 60 -6.04 21.14 -15.04
CA GLU A 60 -4.64 21.05 -14.58
C GLU A 60 -3.85 22.33 -14.91
N TYR A 61 -3.99 22.84 -16.14
CA TYR A 61 -3.39 24.11 -16.54
C TYR A 61 -3.85 25.28 -15.66
N THR A 62 -5.15 25.31 -15.33
CA THR A 62 -5.70 26.34 -14.43
C THR A 62 -5.07 26.25 -13.04
N PHE A 63 -4.94 25.04 -12.48
CA PHE A 63 -4.28 24.85 -11.18
C PHE A 63 -2.79 25.22 -11.21
N GLU A 64 -2.07 24.89 -12.28
CA GLU A 64 -0.67 25.27 -12.44
C GLU A 64 -0.50 26.80 -12.48
N VAL A 65 -1.37 27.49 -13.22
CA VAL A 65 -1.38 28.97 -13.28
C VAL A 65 -1.71 29.56 -11.91
N MET A 66 -2.72 29.03 -11.22
CA MET A 66 -3.06 29.45 -9.84
C MET A 66 -1.88 29.23 -8.88
N GLU A 67 -1.17 28.10 -8.98
CA GLU A 67 0.02 27.83 -8.16
C GLU A 67 1.13 28.84 -8.42
N LYS A 68 1.42 29.14 -9.70
CA LYS A 68 2.42 30.14 -10.12
C LYS A 68 2.06 31.55 -9.65
N MET A 69 0.76 31.88 -9.60
CA MET A 69 0.26 33.16 -9.10
C MET A 69 0.15 33.20 -7.57
N GLY A 70 0.43 32.11 -6.86
CA GLY A 70 0.32 32.01 -5.39
C GLY A 70 -1.12 31.94 -4.87
N LEU A 71 -2.11 31.71 -5.74
CA LEU A 71 -3.54 31.67 -5.42
C LEU A 71 -4.01 30.26 -5.04
N VAL A 72 -3.43 29.70 -3.98
CA VAL A 72 -3.78 28.36 -3.48
C VAL A 72 -4.38 28.47 -2.07
N PRO A 73 -5.69 28.73 -1.93
CA PRO A 73 -6.32 28.87 -0.62
C PRO A 73 -6.15 27.57 0.19
N PHE A 74 -6.00 27.72 1.50
CA PHE A 74 -5.85 26.61 2.46
C PHE A 74 -4.62 25.68 2.27
N ARG A 75 -3.67 26.01 1.38
CA ARG A 75 -2.44 25.21 1.16
C ARG A 75 -1.76 24.77 2.46
N ARG A 76 -1.52 25.71 3.38
CA ARG A 76 -0.88 25.44 4.68
C ARG A 76 -1.70 24.48 5.56
N TRP A 77 -3.02 24.61 5.54
CA TRP A 77 -3.90 23.76 6.33
C TRP A 77 -3.90 22.32 5.77
N GLY A 78 -4.04 22.17 4.45
CA GLY A 78 -3.98 20.87 3.78
C GLY A 78 -2.65 20.15 4.00
N LEU A 79 -1.53 20.88 3.90
CA LEU A 79 -0.21 20.32 4.17
C LEU A 79 -0.08 19.85 5.62
N LYS A 80 -0.49 20.66 6.59
CA LYS A 80 -0.43 20.29 8.01
C LYS A 80 -1.25 19.04 8.30
N GLU A 81 -2.39 18.87 7.63
CA GLU A 81 -3.20 17.67 7.78
C GLU A 81 -2.55 16.45 7.12
N ALA A 82 -1.96 16.60 5.94
CA ALA A 82 -1.18 15.54 5.29
C ALA A 82 0.04 15.11 6.15
N GLU A 83 0.77 16.07 6.73
CA GLU A 83 1.89 15.84 7.62
C GLU A 83 1.49 15.10 8.91
N ARG A 84 0.28 15.37 9.43
CA ARG A 84 -0.28 14.63 10.57
C ARG A 84 -0.75 13.23 10.17
N TRP A 85 -1.24 13.07 8.94
CA TRP A 85 -1.84 11.84 8.46
C TRP A 85 -0.79 10.74 8.22
N VAL A 86 0.34 11.08 7.59
CA VAL A 86 1.37 10.10 7.20
C VAL A 86 1.93 9.31 8.39
N PRO A 87 2.38 9.93 9.51
CA PRO A 87 2.91 9.19 10.66
C PRO A 87 1.86 8.35 11.37
N LYS A 88 0.63 8.85 11.51
CA LYS A 88 -0.48 8.10 12.13
C LYS A 88 -0.75 6.78 11.41
N ARG A 89 -0.57 6.75 10.08
CA ARG A 89 -0.76 5.54 9.28
C ARG A 89 0.35 4.50 9.52
N GLN A 90 1.50 4.92 10.05
CA GLN A 90 2.66 4.06 10.30
C GLN A 90 2.63 3.36 11.66
N GLU A 91 1.78 3.81 12.60
CA GLU A 91 1.91 3.44 14.01
C GLU A 91 1.31 2.08 14.41
N ASP A 92 0.68 1.34 13.50
CA ASP A 92 -0.12 0.16 13.87
C ASP A 92 0.15 -1.15 13.09
N SER A 93 1.09 -1.20 12.14
CA SER A 93 1.45 -2.44 11.43
C SER A 93 2.92 -2.80 11.57
N GLU A 94 3.19 -4.11 11.73
CA GLU A 94 4.55 -4.67 11.68
C GLU A 94 5.17 -4.51 10.28
N GLU A 95 4.32 -4.55 9.26
CA GLU A 95 4.65 -4.32 7.86
C GLU A 95 4.34 -2.84 7.54
N PHE A 96 5.34 -1.96 7.55
CA PHE A 96 5.15 -0.52 7.33
C PHE A 96 4.35 -0.25 6.03
N LEU A 97 3.12 0.27 6.17
CA LEU A 97 2.17 0.58 5.08
C LEU A 97 1.82 -0.57 4.13
N GLY A 98 2.37 -1.79 4.29
CA GLY A 98 2.00 -3.01 3.56
C GLY A 98 2.25 -3.03 2.05
N TYR A 99 2.65 -1.92 1.42
CA TYR A 99 2.92 -1.85 -0.01
C TYR A 99 4.15 -1.00 -0.27
N TYR A 100 4.92 -1.35 -1.30
CA TYR A 100 6.16 -0.65 -1.61
C TYR A 100 5.99 0.85 -1.94
N PRO A 101 5.10 1.27 -2.87
CA PRO A 101 5.00 2.70 -3.23
C PRO A 101 4.64 3.64 -2.06
N PRO A 102 3.58 3.41 -1.26
CA PRO A 102 3.26 4.28 -0.14
C PRO A 102 4.33 4.24 0.94
N MET A 103 4.98 3.09 1.17
CA MET A 103 6.14 2.99 2.07
C MET A 103 7.26 3.92 1.62
N PHE A 104 7.66 3.82 0.35
CA PHE A 104 8.73 4.64 -0.21
C PHE A 104 8.41 6.15 -0.12
N TYR A 105 7.21 6.57 -0.52
CA TYR A 105 6.84 7.99 -0.46
C TYR A 105 6.79 8.51 0.98
N ALA A 106 6.30 7.72 1.94
CA ALA A 106 6.32 8.11 3.34
C ALA A 106 7.76 8.27 3.88
N MET A 107 8.70 7.41 3.48
CA MET A 107 10.12 7.55 3.80
C MET A 107 10.71 8.84 3.23
N VAL A 108 10.36 9.19 1.99
CA VAL A 108 10.77 10.45 1.37
C VAL A 108 10.21 11.64 2.15
N CYS A 109 8.94 11.61 2.58
CA CYS A 109 8.36 12.66 3.45
C CYS A 109 9.14 12.80 4.77
N ILE A 110 9.43 11.70 5.45
CA ILE A 110 10.23 11.68 6.69
C ILE A 110 11.60 12.32 6.46
N LYS A 111 12.24 12.01 5.33
CA LYS A 111 13.52 12.62 4.96
C LYS A 111 13.41 14.12 4.70
N ILE A 112 12.35 14.58 4.02
CA ILE A 112 12.09 16.00 3.76
C ILE A 112 11.90 16.77 5.06
N TRP A 113 11.26 16.17 6.06
CA TRP A 113 11.08 16.78 7.38
C TRP A 113 12.35 16.81 8.25
N GLY A 114 13.45 16.23 7.77
CA GLY A 114 14.75 16.28 8.48
C GLY A 114 14.85 15.32 9.66
N TYR A 115 14.02 14.27 9.70
CA TYR A 115 14.15 13.22 10.71
C TYR A 115 15.51 12.52 10.53
N ASP A 116 16.13 12.18 11.66
CA ASP A 116 17.38 11.45 11.68
C ASP A 116 17.17 10.00 11.21
N VAL A 117 18.23 9.41 10.63
CA VAL A 117 18.22 8.01 10.15
C VAL A 117 17.99 7.01 11.28
N THR A 118 18.35 7.36 12.52
CA THR A 118 18.12 6.55 13.72
C THR A 118 16.72 6.72 14.29
N HIS A 119 15.90 7.64 13.76
CA HIS A 119 14.58 7.87 14.29
C HIS A 119 13.73 6.59 14.17
N PRO A 120 13.02 6.15 15.24
CA PRO A 120 12.34 4.85 15.27
C PRO A 120 11.38 4.62 14.10
N VAL A 121 10.72 5.69 13.65
CA VAL A 121 9.83 5.66 12.48
C VAL A 121 10.58 5.29 11.19
N LEU A 122 11.72 5.91 10.93
CA LEU A 122 12.51 5.65 9.72
C LEU A 122 13.18 4.28 9.79
N HIS A 123 13.65 3.89 10.97
CA HIS A 123 14.16 2.53 11.22
C HIS A 123 13.11 1.47 10.87
N ARG A 124 11.86 1.61 11.36
CA ARG A 124 10.77 0.69 11.01
C ARG A 124 10.48 0.65 9.51
N ALA A 125 10.50 1.80 8.83
CA ALA A 125 10.28 1.86 7.40
C ALA A 125 11.39 1.11 6.62
N LEU A 126 12.65 1.29 7.02
CA LEU A 126 13.80 0.58 6.46
C LEU A 126 13.73 -0.93 6.74
N SER A 127 13.35 -1.34 7.96
CA SER A 127 13.11 -2.76 8.28
C SER A 127 11.99 -3.35 7.42
N GLY A 128 10.92 -2.59 7.17
CA GLY A 128 9.86 -2.97 6.24
C GLY A 128 10.41 -3.23 4.83
N LEU A 129 11.25 -2.33 4.31
CA LEU A 129 11.88 -2.50 3.00
C LEU A 129 12.72 -3.79 2.91
N VAL A 130 13.47 -4.13 3.96
CA VAL A 130 14.22 -5.39 4.03
C VAL A 130 13.28 -6.60 3.98
N MET A 131 12.12 -6.53 4.64
CA MET A 131 11.12 -7.61 4.60
C MET A 131 10.53 -7.85 3.19
N PHE A 132 10.42 -6.80 2.37
CA PHE A 132 10.02 -6.94 0.96
C PHE A 132 11.16 -7.42 0.05
N SER A 133 12.40 -7.43 0.53
CA SER A 133 13.58 -7.73 -0.26
C SER A 133 13.89 -9.23 -0.25
N ILE A 134 14.12 -9.80 -1.43
CA ILE A 134 14.61 -11.16 -1.63
C ILE A 134 16.05 -11.07 -2.10
N GLU A 135 16.98 -11.42 -1.22
CA GLU A 135 18.38 -11.54 -1.57
C GLU A 135 18.64 -12.81 -2.39
N ARG A 136 19.26 -12.64 -3.56
CA ARG A 136 19.79 -13.72 -4.39
C ARG A 136 21.31 -13.57 -4.43
N LYS A 137 22.02 -14.59 -4.94
CA LYS A 137 23.48 -14.60 -5.01
C LYS A 137 24.08 -13.38 -5.74
N GLU A 138 23.41 -12.91 -6.79
CA GLU A 138 23.94 -11.85 -7.68
C GLU A 138 23.11 -10.56 -7.67
N HIS A 139 21.90 -10.59 -7.12
CA HIS A 139 21.00 -9.45 -7.15
C HIS A 139 19.99 -9.50 -5.99
N CYS A 140 19.32 -8.38 -5.74
CA CYS A 140 18.23 -8.28 -4.80
C CYS A 140 16.95 -7.89 -5.54
N VAL A 141 15.83 -8.55 -5.22
CA VAL A 141 14.51 -8.23 -5.76
C VAL A 141 13.65 -7.64 -4.66
N VAL A 142 13.13 -6.44 -4.86
CA VAL A 142 12.16 -5.84 -3.94
C VAL A 142 10.75 -6.16 -4.44
N GLN A 143 9.99 -6.87 -3.62
CA GLN A 143 8.60 -7.20 -3.90
C GLN A 143 7.70 -5.98 -3.70
N SER A 144 6.77 -5.75 -4.62
CA SER A 144 5.77 -4.69 -4.47
C SER A 144 4.81 -4.95 -3.31
N ILE A 145 4.52 -6.23 -3.06
CA ILE A 145 3.62 -6.77 -2.04
C ILE A 145 4.03 -8.22 -1.72
N VAL A 146 3.75 -8.70 -0.51
CA VAL A 146 3.89 -10.13 -0.13
C VAL A 146 2.51 -10.77 0.01
N SER A 147 2.37 -12.05 -0.38
CA SER A 147 1.10 -12.78 -0.50
C SER A 147 0.90 -13.99 0.44
N PRO A 148 1.49 -14.06 1.64
CA PRO A 148 1.53 -15.29 2.44
C PRO A 148 0.16 -15.86 2.80
N VAL A 149 -0.84 -15.02 3.14
CA VAL A 149 -2.17 -15.50 3.49
C VAL A 149 -2.88 -16.04 2.25
N TRP A 150 -2.78 -15.31 1.14
CA TRP A 150 -3.33 -15.71 -0.15
C TRP A 150 -2.74 -17.04 -0.62
N ASP A 151 -1.41 -17.15 -0.63
CA ASP A 151 -0.70 -18.33 -1.10
C ASP A 151 -0.97 -19.55 -0.22
N THR A 152 -0.95 -19.37 1.11
CA THR A 152 -1.23 -20.46 2.06
C THR A 152 -2.64 -20.99 1.86
N ALA A 153 -3.63 -20.09 1.76
CA ALA A 153 -5.02 -20.50 1.65
C ALA A 153 -5.29 -21.21 0.30
N LEU A 154 -4.78 -20.68 -0.82
CA LEU A 154 -4.89 -21.33 -2.12
C LEU A 154 -4.18 -22.68 -2.18
N LEU A 155 -2.99 -22.79 -1.58
CA LEU A 155 -2.22 -24.03 -1.55
C LEU A 155 -2.95 -25.12 -0.77
N VAL A 156 -3.48 -24.80 0.41
CA VAL A 156 -4.28 -25.75 1.21
C VAL A 156 -5.46 -26.27 0.40
N ARG A 157 -6.20 -25.39 -0.31
CA ARG A 157 -7.29 -25.84 -1.19
C ARG A 157 -6.81 -26.76 -2.29
N ALA A 158 -5.82 -26.33 -3.06
CA ALA A 158 -5.37 -27.08 -4.22
C ALA A 158 -4.91 -28.49 -3.82
N LEU A 159 -4.25 -28.63 -2.67
CA LEU A 159 -3.80 -29.92 -2.17
C LEU A 159 -4.97 -30.80 -1.68
N VAL A 160 -5.96 -30.23 -0.98
CA VAL A 160 -7.17 -30.98 -0.59
C VAL A 160 -7.95 -31.43 -1.83
N GLU A 161 -8.14 -30.57 -2.82
CA GLU A 161 -8.81 -30.92 -4.10
C GLU A 161 -8.02 -31.97 -4.90
N SER A 162 -6.70 -32.07 -4.71
CA SER A 162 -5.86 -33.11 -5.33
C SER A 162 -5.96 -34.49 -4.65
N GLY A 163 -6.73 -34.59 -3.55
CA GLY A 163 -6.98 -35.85 -2.85
C GLY A 163 -6.14 -36.08 -1.59
N LEU A 164 -5.38 -35.08 -1.11
CA LEU A 164 -4.74 -35.17 0.20
C LEU A 164 -5.81 -35.06 1.30
N LEU A 165 -5.65 -35.86 2.36
CA LEU A 165 -6.58 -35.88 3.47
C LEU A 165 -6.57 -34.54 4.23
N PRO A 166 -7.73 -33.95 4.54
CA PRO A 166 -7.83 -32.66 5.24
C PRO A 166 -7.19 -32.63 6.64
N ASP A 167 -7.04 -33.78 7.30
CA ASP A 167 -6.47 -33.95 8.63
C ASP A 167 -4.94 -34.10 8.63
N HIS A 168 -4.30 -33.97 7.46
CA HIS A 168 -2.85 -34.00 7.36
C HIS A 168 -2.23 -32.93 8.30
N PRO A 169 -1.20 -33.27 9.11
CA PRO A 169 -0.67 -32.35 10.13
C PRO A 169 -0.25 -30.97 9.60
N ALA A 170 0.25 -30.91 8.36
CA ALA A 170 0.60 -29.65 7.71
C ALA A 170 -0.61 -28.74 7.43
N PHE A 171 -1.79 -29.31 7.14
CA PHE A 171 -3.01 -28.54 6.92
C PHE A 171 -3.60 -28.05 8.23
N CYS A 172 -3.57 -28.84 9.29
CA CYS A 172 -3.94 -28.38 10.63
C CYS A 172 -3.10 -27.16 11.04
N LYS A 173 -1.78 -27.24 10.87
CA LYS A 173 -0.88 -26.13 11.15
C LYS A 173 -1.16 -24.90 10.27
N ALA A 174 -1.43 -25.10 8.98
CA ALA A 174 -1.80 -24.00 8.08
C ALA A 174 -3.14 -23.36 8.47
N GLY A 175 -4.12 -24.17 8.89
CA GLY A 175 -5.41 -23.70 9.37
C GLY A 175 -5.29 -22.90 10.67
N GLU A 176 -4.52 -23.40 11.65
CA GLU A 176 -4.19 -22.68 12.89
C GLU A 176 -3.53 -21.34 12.59
N TRP A 177 -2.52 -21.33 11.72
CA TRP A 177 -1.85 -20.10 11.32
C TRP A 177 -2.80 -19.12 10.61
N LEU A 178 -3.67 -19.60 9.72
CA LEU A 178 -4.69 -18.75 9.09
C LEU A 178 -5.65 -18.17 10.14
N LEU A 179 -6.10 -18.95 11.13
CA LEU A 179 -6.94 -18.46 12.21
C LEU A 179 -6.25 -17.37 13.03
N GLU A 180 -4.95 -17.49 13.31
CA GLU A 180 -4.16 -16.44 13.96
C GLU A 180 -4.08 -15.14 13.14
N LYS A 181 -4.17 -15.24 11.80
CA LYS A 181 -4.20 -14.10 10.87
C LYS A 181 -5.60 -13.51 10.65
N GLN A 182 -6.63 -14.04 11.30
CA GLN A 182 -7.97 -13.51 11.18
C GLN A 182 -8.08 -12.14 11.85
N ILE A 183 -8.60 -11.17 11.12
CA ILE A 183 -8.91 -9.83 11.60
C ILE A 183 -10.21 -9.89 12.39
N THR A 184 -10.08 -9.88 13.72
CA THR A 184 -11.19 -9.95 14.69
C THR A 184 -11.75 -8.58 15.09
N LYS A 185 -11.16 -7.49 14.58
CA LYS A 185 -11.59 -6.11 14.85
C LYS A 185 -12.33 -5.53 13.66
N HIS A 186 -13.22 -4.57 13.95
CA HIS A 186 -13.79 -3.74 12.90
C HIS A 186 -12.71 -2.86 12.26
N ILE A 187 -12.78 -2.74 10.94
CA ILE A 187 -11.87 -1.93 10.14
C ILE A 187 -12.70 -1.04 9.21
N ASP A 188 -12.31 0.23 9.12
CA ASP A 188 -13.09 1.38 8.61
C ASP A 188 -13.69 1.32 7.20
N TRP A 189 -13.26 0.36 6.36
CA TRP A 189 -14.04 0.08 5.15
C TRP A 189 -15.49 -0.36 5.48
N SER A 190 -15.75 -0.82 6.71
CA SER A 190 -17.09 -1.09 7.26
C SER A 190 -18.01 0.13 7.23
N TYR A 191 -17.49 1.36 7.28
CA TYR A 191 -18.29 2.59 7.22
C TYR A 191 -18.69 2.95 5.79
N LYS A 192 -17.89 2.56 4.79
CA LYS A 192 -18.16 2.81 3.34
C LYS A 192 -18.88 1.66 2.64
N SER A 193 -19.04 0.52 3.32
CA SER A 193 -19.84 -0.60 2.86
C SER A 193 -21.31 -0.20 2.77
N LYS A 194 -21.90 -0.24 1.57
CA LYS A 194 -23.37 -0.10 1.37
C LYS A 194 -24.17 -1.17 2.13
N ALA A 195 -23.52 -2.25 2.58
CA ALA A 195 -24.11 -3.35 3.33
C ALA A 195 -24.09 -3.12 4.86
N GLY A 196 -23.70 -1.94 5.33
CA GLY A 196 -23.57 -1.65 6.77
C GLY A 196 -22.31 -2.23 7.39
N TYR A 197 -22.21 -2.12 8.73
CA TYR A 197 -21.09 -2.60 9.54
C TYR A 197 -20.85 -4.09 9.30
N LEU A 198 -19.79 -4.40 8.56
CA LEU A 198 -19.47 -5.79 8.30
C LEU A 198 -18.83 -6.41 9.55
N PRO A 199 -19.27 -7.63 9.93
CA PRO A 199 -18.76 -8.30 11.11
C PRO A 199 -17.26 -8.59 10.95
N PRO A 200 -16.51 -8.60 12.05
CA PRO A 200 -15.13 -9.06 12.05
C PRO A 200 -15.04 -10.52 11.55
N GLY A 201 -13.85 -10.94 11.12
CA GLY A 201 -13.61 -12.31 10.65
C GLY A 201 -13.01 -12.42 9.25
N ARG A 202 -12.31 -11.38 8.77
CA ARG A 202 -11.68 -11.34 7.44
C ARG A 202 -10.18 -11.58 7.52
N TRP A 203 -9.54 -11.82 6.39
CA TRP A 203 -8.08 -11.86 6.32
C TRP A 203 -7.53 -10.78 5.39
N ALA A 204 -6.32 -10.32 5.70
CA ALA A 204 -5.51 -9.52 4.78
C ALA A 204 -4.79 -10.41 3.76
N PHE A 205 -4.21 -9.80 2.75
CA PHE A 205 -3.35 -10.49 1.78
C PHE A 205 -1.95 -10.85 2.35
N GLN A 206 -1.46 -10.04 3.28
CA GLN A 206 -0.09 -10.05 3.85
C GLN A 206 -0.03 -10.69 5.25
N PHE A 207 1.13 -10.67 5.93
CA PHE A 207 1.27 -11.21 7.29
C PHE A 207 0.52 -10.39 8.36
N PHE A 208 -0.05 -9.25 7.97
CA PHE A 208 -0.82 -8.28 8.72
C PHE A 208 -1.49 -8.80 10.00
N LYS A 209 -1.14 -8.14 11.12
CA LYS A 209 -1.77 -8.30 12.44
C LYS A 209 -2.04 -6.92 13.03
N LEU A 210 -3.22 -6.72 13.61
CA LEU A 210 -3.61 -5.46 14.26
C LEU A 210 -3.14 -5.40 15.71
N ASN A 211 -2.08 -4.63 15.98
CA ASN A 211 -1.49 -4.57 17.32
C ASN A 211 -2.19 -3.61 18.31
N LYS A 212 -3.10 -2.73 17.88
CA LYS A 212 -3.80 -1.78 18.78
C LYS A 212 -5.30 -1.62 18.52
N GLU A 213 -5.98 -1.02 19.50
CA GLU A 213 -7.44 -0.86 19.61
C GLU A 213 -8.04 0.13 18.58
N GLU A 214 -7.22 0.90 17.86
CA GLU A 214 -7.71 1.99 17.00
C GLU A 214 -7.23 1.92 15.54
N PHE A 215 -7.13 0.73 14.94
CA PHE A 215 -6.82 0.67 13.51
C PHE A 215 -8.00 1.13 12.66
N LYS A 216 -7.96 2.41 12.30
CA LYS A 216 -9.08 3.12 11.69
C LYS A 216 -9.05 3.22 10.18
N ASN A 217 -8.11 2.65 9.39
CA ASN A 217 -8.22 2.66 7.91
C ASN A 217 -7.33 1.62 7.20
N GLY A 218 -7.80 1.07 6.06
CA GLY A 218 -6.96 0.81 4.87
C GLY A 218 -6.25 -0.55 4.67
N ALA A 219 -6.46 -1.59 5.46
CA ALA A 219 -6.00 -2.93 5.06
C ALA A 219 -6.85 -3.44 3.88
N ILE A 220 -6.22 -3.95 2.81
CA ILE A 220 -6.92 -4.75 1.79
C ILE A 220 -7.31 -6.06 2.47
N ALA A 221 -8.52 -6.08 3.04
CA ALA A 221 -9.16 -7.30 3.51
C ALA A 221 -9.74 -8.05 2.30
N CYS A 222 -8.87 -8.69 1.52
CA CYS A 222 -9.27 -9.57 0.43
C CYS A 222 -9.12 -11.03 0.83
N VAL A 223 -9.92 -11.48 1.79
CA VAL A 223 -10.40 -12.88 1.80
C VAL A 223 -11.76 -12.90 2.51
N VAL A 224 -12.85 -12.56 1.83
CA VAL A 224 -14.19 -12.91 2.32
C VAL A 224 -15.09 -13.35 1.20
N ASP A 225 -15.19 -14.66 1.16
CA ASP A 225 -16.43 -15.47 1.26
C ASP A 225 -16.02 -16.97 1.30
N TRP A 226 -14.77 -17.20 0.93
CA TRP A 226 -14.23 -18.48 0.55
C TRP A 226 -13.84 -19.40 1.73
N ILE A 227 -13.30 -18.87 2.83
CA ILE A 227 -13.02 -19.66 4.05
C ILE A 227 -14.31 -20.06 4.78
N ASN A 228 -15.35 -19.21 4.79
CA ASN A 228 -16.66 -19.57 5.33
C ASN A 228 -17.31 -20.71 4.53
N THR A 229 -17.04 -20.76 3.22
CA THR A 229 -17.47 -21.89 2.37
C THR A 229 -16.72 -23.17 2.77
N MET A 230 -15.42 -23.09 3.07
CA MET A 230 -14.66 -24.23 3.61
C MET A 230 -15.18 -24.72 4.97
N GLN A 231 -15.46 -23.82 5.92
CA GLN A 231 -16.03 -24.21 7.22
C GLN A 231 -17.39 -24.93 7.07
N SER A 232 -18.24 -24.46 6.14
CA SER A 232 -19.53 -25.09 5.87
C SER A 232 -19.42 -26.48 5.22
N ASN A 233 -18.33 -26.74 4.48
CA ASN A 233 -18.08 -28.03 3.83
C ASN A 233 -17.36 -29.02 4.74
N ILE A 234 -16.51 -28.56 5.65
CA ILE A 234 -15.85 -29.41 6.67
C ILE A 234 -16.89 -29.91 7.70
N GLY A 235 -17.91 -29.11 8.02
CA GLY A 235 -19.03 -29.51 8.89
C GLY A 235 -20.09 -30.41 8.23
N ARG A 236 -19.91 -30.81 6.96
CA ARG A 236 -20.85 -31.62 6.17
C ARG A 236 -20.29 -33.01 5.81
N GLN A 237 -19.44 -33.60 6.64
CA GLN A 237 -19.26 -35.05 6.55
C GLN A 237 -20.46 -35.74 7.22
N PRO A 238 -21.28 -36.53 6.48
CA PRO A 238 -22.26 -37.38 7.12
C PRO A 238 -21.50 -38.43 7.94
N MET A 239 -21.82 -38.54 9.23
CA MET A 239 -21.50 -39.75 9.98
C MET A 239 -22.21 -40.91 9.30
N THR A 240 -21.45 -41.75 8.61
CA THR A 240 -21.82 -43.12 8.24
C THR A 240 -20.77 -44.05 8.79
#